data_AF-A0A357NE00-F1
#
_entry.id   AF-A0A357NE00-F1
#
_cell.length_a   1.000
_cell.length_b   1.000
_cell.length_c   1.000
_cell.angle_alpha   90.00
_cell.angle_beta   90.00
_cell.angle_gamma   90.00
#
_symmetry.space_group_name_H-M   'P 1'
#
loop_
_entity.id
_entity.type
_entity.pdbx_description
1 polymer ?
#
loop_
_entity_poly.entity_id
_entity_poly.type
_entity_poly.pdbx_seq_one_letter_code
_entity_poly.pdbx_strand_id
1 'polypeptide(L)' 'FNLVQRLTALENVMLGLVAGGMDKGDALTRATEALATVGMEKHAGQRPGEMSGGQQQR' A
#
# COMPACT_ATOMS: atom_id res chain seq x y z
N PHE A 1 -5.87 10.47 -6.44
CA PHE A 1 -5.68 9.65 -5.23
C PHE A 1 -6.90 8.77 -5.06
N ASN A 2 -6.80 7.48 -5.33
CA ASN A 2 -7.90 6.51 -5.18
C ASN A 2 -7.56 5.47 -4.11
N LEU A 3 -7.09 5.94 -2.95
CA LEU A 3 -6.85 5.06 -1.81
C LEU A 3 -8.21 4.66 -1.20
N VAL A 4 -8.35 3.39 -0.87
CA VAL A 4 -9.47 2.88 -0.10
C VAL A 4 -9.24 3.24 1.36
N GLN A 5 -10.06 4.17 1.88
CA GLN A 5 -9.86 4.77 3.21
C GLN A 5 -9.84 3.76 4.37
N ARG A 6 -10.45 2.58 4.21
CA ARG A 6 -10.48 1.53 5.24
C ARG A 6 -9.25 0.60 5.21
N LEU A 7 -8.47 0.65 4.15
CA LEU A 7 -7.27 -0.17 3.97
C LEU A 7 -6.03 0.62 4.39
N THR A 8 -5.05 -0.10 4.92
CA THR A 8 -3.70 0.41 5.17
C THR A 8 -2.97 0.69 3.85
N ALA A 9 -1.83 1.40 3.91
CA ALA A 9 -0.99 1.64 2.73
C ALA A 9 -0.57 0.32 2.07
N LEU A 10 -0.18 -0.68 2.86
CA LEU A 10 0.17 -2.01 2.38
C LEU A 10 -1.00 -2.69 1.67
N GLU A 11 -2.18 -2.69 2.29
CA GLU A 11 -3.38 -3.30 1.70
C GLU A 11 -3.84 -2.59 0.42
N ASN A 12 -3.67 -1.26 0.34
CA ASN A 12 -3.97 -0.51 -0.88
C ASN A 12 -3.07 -0.92 -2.06
N VAL A 13 -1.78 -1.14 -1.81
CA VAL A 13 -0.85 -1.64 -2.84
C VAL A 13 -1.17 -3.09 -3.19
N MET A 14 -1.40 -3.94 -2.17
CA MET A 14 -1.77 -5.36 -2.38
C MET A 14 -3.06 -5.51 -3.19
N LEU A 15 -4.06 -4.64 -2.99
CA LEU A 15 -5.34 -4.69 -3.68
C LEU A 15 -5.15 -4.70 -5.21
N GLY A 16 -4.26 -3.85 -5.74
CA GLY A 16 -3.97 -3.80 -7.17
C GLY A 16 -3.29 -5.07 -7.69
N LEU A 17 -2.36 -5.63 -6.91
CA LEU A 17 -1.63 -6.85 -7.27
C LEU A 17 -2.54 -8.08 -7.29
N VAL A 18 -3.36 -8.25 -6.25
CA VAL A 18 -4.32 -9.35 -6.15
C VAL A 18 -5.40 -9.23 -7.23
N ALA A 19 -5.90 -8.02 -7.50
CA ALA A 19 -6.83 -7.79 -8.60
C ALA A 19 -6.22 -8.13 -9.97
N GLY A 20 -4.89 -8.03 -10.10
CA GLY A 20 -4.12 -8.49 -11.26
C GLY A 20 -3.85 -10.00 -11.32
N GLY A 21 -4.37 -10.79 -10.37
CA GLY A 21 -4.23 -12.24 -10.34
C GLY A 21 -3.01 -12.76 -9.57
N MET A 22 -2.29 -11.89 -8.85
CA MET A 22 -1.19 -12.32 -7.98
C MET A 22 -1.72 -13.04 -6.73
N ASP A 23 -1.05 -14.12 -6.32
CA ASP A 23 -1.35 -14.77 -5.03
C ASP A 23 -1.11 -13.81 -3.86
N LYS A 24 -1.85 -14.00 -2.77
CA LYS A 24 -1.79 -13.13 -1.60
C LYS A 24 -0.40 -13.07 -0.96
N GLY A 25 0.35 -14.18 -0.92
CA GLY A 25 1.70 -14.23 -0.35
C GLY A 25 2.70 -13.43 -1.18
N ASP A 26 2.64 -13.60 -2.50
CA ASP A 26 3.48 -12.84 -3.44
C ASP A 26 3.12 -11.35 -3.43
N ALA A 27 1.83 -11.03 -3.37
CA ALA A 27 1.34 -9.67 -3.29
C ALA A 27 1.82 -8.96 -2.02
N LEU A 28 1.87 -9.66 -0.88
CA LEU A 28 2.39 -9.12 0.38
C LEU A 28 3.87 -8.74 0.24
N THR A 29 4.68 -9.67 -0.28
CA THR A 29 6.12 -9.44 -0.49
C THR A 29 6.33 -8.27 -1.43
N ARG A 30 5.66 -8.28 -2.59
CA ARG A 30 5.81 -7.25 -3.61
C ARG A 30 5.29 -5.88 -3.17
N ALA A 31 4.19 -5.83 -2.41
CA ALA A 31 3.67 -4.58 -1.86
C ALA A 31 4.62 -3.99 -0.81
N THR A 32 5.24 -4.83 0.02
CA THR A 32 6.24 -4.39 1.00
C THR A 32 7.45 -3.77 0.32
N GLU A 33 7.98 -4.43 -0.72
CA GLU A 33 9.06 -3.88 -1.54
C GLU A 33 8.68 -2.56 -2.21
N ALA A 34 7.48 -2.48 -2.80
CA ALA A 34 7.00 -1.29 -3.48
C ALA A 34 6.87 -0.10 -2.51
N LEU A 35 6.44 -0.33 -1.27
CA LEU A 35 6.42 0.72 -0.26
C LEU A 35 7.83 1.16 0.14
N ALA A 36 8.79 0.23 0.24
CA ALA A 36 10.17 0.57 0.53
C ALA A 36 10.82 1.45 -0.57
N THR A 37 10.53 1.18 -1.85
CA THR A 37 11.11 1.98 -2.96
C THR A 37 10.65 3.43 -2.96
N VAL A 38 9.47 3.73 -2.39
CA VAL A 38 8.95 5.09 -2.24
C VAL A 38 9.14 5.66 -0.82
N GLY A 39 9.88 4.97 0.05
CA GLY A 39 10.17 5.41 1.43
C GLY A 39 8.95 5.40 2.36
N MET A 40 7.98 4.51 2.08
CA MET A 40 6.71 4.38 2.81
C MET A 40 6.61 3.11 3.66
N GLU A 41 7.70 2.34 3.77
CA GLU A 41 7.78 1.11 4.59
C GLU A 41 7.29 1.32 6.05
N LYS A 42 7.66 2.43 6.69
CA LYS A 42 7.30 2.77 8.08
C LYS A 42 5.82 3.12 8.23
N HIS A 43 5.16 3.41 7.12
CA HIS A 43 3.75 3.79 7.04
C HIS A 43 2.89 2.65 6.49
N ALA A 44 3.45 1.45 6.28
CA ALA A 44 2.75 0.31 5.70
C ALA A 44 1.43 -0.02 6.42
N GLY A 45 1.40 0.10 7.75
CA GLY A 45 0.21 -0.14 8.58
C GLY A 45 -0.71 1.06 8.77
N GLN A 46 -0.36 2.23 8.24
CA GLN A 46 -1.20 3.43 8.37
C GLN A 46 -2.29 3.43 7.30
N ARG A 47 -3.49 3.86 7.70
CA ARG A 47 -4.60 4.15 6.79
C ARG A 47 -4.46 5.58 6.25
N PRO A 48 -5.08 5.91 5.10
CA PRO A 48 -4.96 7.23 4.50
C PRO A 48 -5.26 8.41 5.44
N GLY A 49 -6.20 8.25 6.38
CA GLY A 49 -6.53 9.29 7.37
C GLY A 49 -5.41 9.60 8.38
N GLU A 50 -4.41 8.73 8.49
CA GLU A 50 -3.24 8.86 9.37
C GLU A 50 -2.02 9.42 8.63
N MET A 51 -2.14 9.62 7.32
CA MET A 51 -1.06 10.02 6.42
C MET A 51 -1.24 11.47 5.99
N SER A 52 -0.14 12.23 5.90
CA SER A 52 -0.14 13.54 5.26
C SER A 52 -0.52 13.46 3.78
N GLY A 53 -0.98 14.56 3.19
CA GLY A 53 -1.34 14.60 1.78
C GLY A 53 -0.20 14.13 0.87
N GLY A 54 1.05 14.54 1.13
CA GLY A 54 2.23 14.09 0.38
C GLY A 54 2.53 12.59 0.53
N GLN A 55 2.31 12.03 1.73
CA GLN A 55 2.40 10.58 1.94
C GLN A 55 1.31 9.81 1.19
N GLN A 56 0.10 10.35 1.06
CA GLN A 56 -0.97 9.72 0.27
C GLN A 56 -0.71 9.76 -1.24
N GLN A 57 0.16 10.67 -1.72
CA GLN A 57 0.51 10.73 -3.14
C GLN A 57 1.59 9.76 -3.56
N ARG A 58 2.44 9.36 -2.62
CA ARG A 58 3.54 8.42 -2.84
C ARG A 58 3.04 6.99 -2.71
#